data_AF-A0A812KUR4-F1
#
_entry.id   AF-A0A812KUR4-F1
#
_cell.length_a   1.000
_cell.length_b   1.000
_cell.length_c   1.000
_cell.angle_alpha   90.00
_cell.angle_beta   90.00
_cell.angle_gamma   90.00
#
_symmetry.space_group_name_H-M   'P 1'
#
loop_
_entity.id
_entity.type
_entity.pdbx_description
1 polymer ?
#
loop_
_entity_poly.entity_id
_entity_poly.type
_entity_poly.pdbx_seq_one_letter_code
_entity_poly.pdbx_strand_id
1 'polypeptide(L)'
;MALRRVRSFGLLALMALASAAFVGGRWTAVAPRAVRPGRGAALDEADLNPEQQALLERFLSSQVTDEAKLRKERTFPLSEEELIRRTKIYLALNQDEVAVPELLAEDFVFCGPIIGPLKKARYIEQFKSFKFREAFPDRVNEWHDFRVDPFEENRVWFTTRGRGTNTGAAPPLIPEPTGKAFENPPQACSVRFNEAGEVTEYTIGYVMDRRIGNTGGLGGLLGVLYAVGKPFPYPESQPYQPSWQRTLFESAVQVLESLMK
;
A
#
# COMPACT_ATOMS: atom_id res chain seq x y z
N MET A 1 38.93 -69.74 18.86
CA MET A 1 39.96 -69.18 17.96
C MET A 1 39.51 -67.76 17.60
N ALA A 2 39.94 -66.68 18.28
CA ALA A 2 41.27 -66.04 18.22
C ALA A 2 41.73 -65.84 16.77
N LEU A 3 42.19 -64.69 16.27
CA LEU A 3 42.28 -63.29 16.72
C LEU A 3 42.88 -62.56 15.48
N ARG A 4 42.48 -61.34 15.12
CA ARG A 4 43.40 -60.21 14.86
C ARG A 4 42.69 -58.93 14.40
N ARG A 5 42.97 -57.88 15.17
CA ARG A 5 42.76 -56.44 14.97
C ARG A 5 43.80 -55.86 14.00
N VAL A 6 43.46 -54.75 13.34
CA VAL A 6 44.15 -53.41 13.29
C VAL A 6 43.07 -52.42 12.78
N ARG A 7 42.49 -51.44 13.51
CA ARG A 7 42.93 -50.14 14.10
C ARG A 7 43.38 -49.05 13.09
N SER A 8 42.52 -48.03 12.87
CA SER A 8 42.79 -46.59 12.68
C SER A 8 41.44 -45.84 12.83
N PHE A 9 41.04 -45.20 13.94
CA PHE A 9 41.40 -43.90 14.56
C PHE A 9 40.86 -42.63 13.87
N GLY A 10 40.03 -41.87 14.63
CA GLY A 10 39.69 -40.45 14.48
C GLY A 10 38.30 -40.18 13.89
N LEU A 11 37.35 -39.47 14.51
CA LEU A 11 37.32 -38.69 15.73
C LEU A 11 35.83 -38.46 16.08
N LEU A 12 35.41 -38.79 17.31
CA LEU A 12 34.07 -38.53 17.83
C LEU A 12 34.23 -37.96 19.25
N ALA A 13 33.41 -36.96 19.58
CA ALA A 13 33.16 -36.33 20.88
C ALA A 13 34.02 -35.12 21.31
N LEU A 14 33.42 -33.92 21.23
CA LEU A 14 33.53 -32.71 22.09
C LEU A 14 32.61 -31.68 21.38
N MET A 15 31.54 -31.07 21.93
CA MET A 15 31.13 -30.78 23.28
C MET A 15 29.60 -30.59 23.35
N ALA A 16 28.98 -31.10 24.42
CA ALA A 16 27.86 -30.42 25.06
C ALA A 16 28.42 -29.45 26.12
N LEU A 17 27.67 -28.38 26.41
CA LEU A 17 27.90 -27.30 27.40
C LEU A 17 28.56 -26.02 26.87
N ALA A 18 27.72 -25.08 26.43
CA ALA A 18 27.89 -23.68 26.76
C ALA A 18 26.51 -23.11 27.11
N SER A 19 26.20 -23.15 28.40
CA SER A 19 25.11 -22.43 29.04
C SER A 19 25.28 -20.93 28.86
N ALA A 20 24.15 -20.23 28.74
CA ALA A 20 23.91 -18.90 29.30
C ALA A 20 25.01 -17.84 29.12
N ALA A 21 24.97 -17.11 28.01
CA ALA A 21 25.47 -15.73 27.94
C ALA A 21 24.79 -14.95 26.80
N PHE A 22 23.50 -14.66 26.93
CA PHE A 22 22.90 -13.49 26.27
C PHE A 22 22.08 -12.72 27.31
N VAL A 23 22.76 -12.35 28.39
CA VAL A 23 22.31 -11.29 29.31
C VAL A 23 22.96 -10.00 28.82
N GLY A 24 22.14 -9.00 28.57
CA GLY A 24 22.58 -7.61 28.65
C GLY A 24 23.20 -7.03 27.37
N GLY A 25 22.58 -7.25 26.22
CA GLY A 25 22.65 -6.22 25.18
C GLY A 25 21.95 -4.97 25.70
N ARG A 26 22.70 -4.09 26.40
CA ARG A 26 22.24 -2.73 26.70
C ARG A 26 21.83 -2.12 25.36
N TRP A 27 20.53 -1.94 25.17
CA TRP A 27 20.04 -0.93 24.26
C TRP A 27 20.61 0.37 24.79
N THR A 28 21.77 0.79 24.29
CA THR A 28 22.14 2.19 24.35
C THR A 28 21.06 2.87 23.53
N ALA A 29 20.07 3.43 24.22
CA ALA A 29 19.25 4.48 23.66
C ALA A 29 20.25 5.44 23.01
N VAL A 30 20.27 5.46 21.67
CA VAL A 30 20.96 6.52 20.95
C VAL A 30 20.18 7.75 21.39
N ALA A 31 20.73 8.48 22.37
CA ALA A 31 20.18 9.74 22.79
C ALA A 31 19.94 10.53 21.50
N PRO A 32 18.73 11.07 21.27
CA PRO A 32 18.45 11.82 20.05
C PRO A 32 19.58 12.84 19.94
N ARG A 33 20.41 12.67 18.90
CA ARG A 33 21.51 13.59 18.64
C ARG A 33 20.81 14.92 18.48
N ALA A 34 21.01 15.83 19.45
CA ALA A 34 20.41 17.15 19.41
C ALA A 34 20.68 17.70 18.01
N VAL A 35 19.60 17.88 17.24
CA VAL A 35 19.68 18.49 15.92
C VAL A 35 20.24 19.87 16.21
N ARG A 36 21.55 20.06 16.00
CA ARG A 36 22.11 21.40 15.94
C ARG A 36 21.32 22.07 14.82
N PRO A 37 20.63 23.19 15.07
CA PRO A 37 19.99 23.91 13.98
C PRO A 37 21.11 24.23 12.98
N GLY A 38 21.05 23.56 11.83
CA GLY A 38 21.91 23.91 10.71
C GLY A 38 21.63 25.38 10.43
N ARG A 39 22.69 26.19 10.30
CA ARG A 39 22.61 27.62 9.95
C ARG A 39 22.21 27.84 8.48
N GLY A 40 21.25 27.07 7.98
CA GLY A 40 20.52 27.40 6.77
C GLY A 40 19.07 27.54 7.19
N ALA A 41 18.55 28.77 7.17
CA ALA A 41 17.10 28.93 7.11
C ALA A 41 16.59 28.10 5.91
N ALA A 42 15.37 27.56 6.02
CA ALA A 42 14.71 27.05 4.82
C ALA A 42 14.70 28.18 3.78
N LEU A 43 15.01 27.87 2.52
CA LEU A 43 14.97 28.85 1.45
C LEU A 43 13.51 29.29 1.25
N ASP A 44 13.20 30.54 1.54
CA ASP A 44 11.88 31.10 1.24
C ASP A 44 11.86 31.60 -0.21
N GLU A 45 10.67 31.66 -0.83
CA GLU A 45 10.52 32.15 -2.21
C GLU A 45 11.04 33.59 -2.38
N ALA A 46 10.91 34.39 -1.32
CA ALA A 46 11.43 35.76 -1.27
C ALA A 46 12.97 35.83 -1.33
N ASP A 47 13.66 34.74 -0.99
CA ASP A 47 15.13 34.65 -1.01
C ASP A 47 15.68 34.20 -2.37
N LEU A 48 14.81 33.87 -3.33
CA LEU A 48 15.22 33.44 -4.66
C LEU A 48 15.86 34.59 -5.43
N ASN A 49 17.00 34.32 -6.07
CA ASN A 49 17.60 35.27 -7.00
C ASN A 49 16.76 35.37 -8.30
N PRO A 50 16.98 36.39 -9.15
CA PRO A 50 16.16 36.60 -10.35
C PRO A 50 16.13 35.42 -11.32
N GLU A 51 17.22 34.66 -11.45
CA GLU A 51 17.28 33.48 -12.32
C GLU A 51 16.40 32.34 -11.77
N GLN A 52 16.45 32.12 -10.46
CA GLN A 52 15.62 31.12 -9.77
C GLN A 52 14.14 31.49 -9.80
N GLN A 53 13.81 32.79 -9.66
CA GLN A 53 12.43 33.28 -9.80
C GLN A 53 11.90 33.02 -11.21
N ALA A 54 12.69 33.33 -12.25
CA ALA A 54 12.31 33.05 -13.63
C ALA A 54 12.13 31.55 -13.91
N LEU A 55 12.96 30.69 -13.29
CA LEU A 55 12.81 29.25 -13.36
C LEU A 55 11.50 28.77 -12.71
N LEU A 56 11.19 29.28 -11.51
CA LEU A 56 9.96 28.95 -10.79
C LEU A 56 8.73 29.40 -11.59
N GLU A 57 8.70 30.64 -12.08
CA GLU A 57 7.58 31.18 -12.86
C GLU A 57 7.35 30.37 -14.14
N ARG A 58 8.42 30.02 -14.85
CA ARG A 58 8.34 29.14 -16.03
C ARG A 58 7.79 27.76 -15.67
N PHE A 59 8.23 27.18 -14.55
CA PHE A 59 7.73 25.88 -14.10
C PHE A 59 6.25 25.94 -13.76
N LEU A 60 5.82 26.91 -12.93
CA LEU A 60 4.42 27.09 -12.53
C LEU A 60 3.50 27.32 -13.73
N SER A 61 3.92 28.15 -14.69
CA SER A 61 3.11 28.48 -15.86
C SER A 61 3.04 27.39 -16.94
N SER A 62 4.02 26.49 -17.00
CA SER A 62 4.11 25.50 -18.09
C SER A 62 3.98 24.03 -17.66
N GLN A 63 4.23 23.71 -16.40
CA GLN A 63 4.24 22.33 -15.88
C GLN A 63 3.19 22.08 -14.80
N VAL A 64 2.65 23.13 -14.16
CA VAL A 64 1.62 22.98 -13.12
C VAL A 64 0.26 23.34 -13.71
N THR A 65 -0.71 22.45 -13.50
CA THR A 65 -2.07 22.63 -14.03
C THR A 65 -2.85 23.63 -13.18
N ASP A 66 -3.53 24.58 -13.84
CA ASP A 66 -4.55 25.42 -13.19
C ASP A 66 -5.84 24.62 -12.99
N GLU A 67 -5.88 23.85 -11.90
CA GLU A 67 -7.05 23.04 -11.58
C GLU A 67 -8.29 23.89 -11.29
N ALA A 68 -8.14 25.13 -10.82
CA ALA A 68 -9.27 26.01 -10.54
C ALA A 68 -9.98 26.44 -11.83
N LYS A 69 -9.20 26.65 -12.91
CA LYS A 69 -9.74 26.87 -14.25
C LYS A 69 -10.47 25.62 -14.77
N LEU A 70 -9.86 24.44 -14.72
CA LEU A 70 -10.48 23.20 -15.19
C LEU A 70 -11.80 22.90 -14.45
N ARG A 71 -11.85 23.13 -13.13
CA ARG A 71 -13.09 22.96 -12.34
C ARG A 71 -14.22 23.91 -12.76
N LYS A 72 -13.90 25.12 -13.26
CA LYS A 72 -14.90 26.07 -13.77
C LYS A 72 -15.40 25.70 -15.17
N GLU A 73 -14.56 25.06 -15.96
CA GLU A 73 -14.87 24.61 -17.32
C GLU A 73 -15.61 23.26 -17.34
N ARG A 74 -15.78 22.63 -16.16
CA ARG A 74 -16.43 21.33 -15.97
C ARG A 74 -17.82 21.30 -16.60
N THR A 75 -18.11 20.25 -17.36
CA THR A 75 -19.37 20.05 -18.06
C THR A 75 -20.20 18.87 -17.54
N PHE A 76 -19.59 17.98 -16.74
CA PHE A 76 -20.28 16.83 -16.17
C PHE A 76 -21.50 17.24 -15.32
N PRO A 77 -22.67 16.58 -15.47
CA PRO A 77 -23.94 17.06 -14.91
C PRO A 77 -24.03 17.00 -13.37
N LEU A 78 -23.19 16.20 -12.72
CA LEU A 78 -23.15 16.13 -11.26
C LEU A 78 -22.11 17.10 -10.68
N SER A 79 -22.46 17.77 -9.58
CA SER A 79 -21.53 18.62 -8.84
C SER A 79 -20.44 17.80 -8.14
N GLU A 80 -19.31 18.43 -7.81
CA GLU A 80 -18.24 17.73 -7.06
C GLU A 80 -18.72 17.26 -5.69
N GLU A 81 -19.51 18.08 -5.02
CA GLU A 81 -20.12 17.72 -3.73
C GLU A 81 -20.99 16.47 -3.87
N GLU A 82 -21.80 16.39 -4.93
CA GLU A 82 -22.66 15.24 -5.20
C GLU A 82 -21.86 13.98 -5.53
N LEU A 83 -20.81 14.10 -6.34
CA LEU A 83 -19.90 12.99 -6.67
C LEU A 83 -19.19 12.45 -5.41
N ILE A 84 -18.70 13.34 -4.55
CA ILE A 84 -18.05 12.97 -3.28
C ILE A 84 -19.08 12.32 -2.34
N ARG A 85 -20.29 12.87 -2.24
CA ARG A 85 -21.38 12.30 -1.43
C ARG A 85 -21.74 10.90 -1.90
N ARG A 86 -21.89 10.69 -3.22
CA ARG A 86 -22.17 9.37 -3.82
C ARG A 86 -21.03 8.38 -3.60
N THR A 87 -19.78 8.84 -3.67
CA THR A 87 -18.61 8.01 -3.34
C THR A 87 -18.70 7.47 -1.91
N LYS A 88 -19.04 8.34 -0.94
CA LYS A 88 -19.20 7.92 0.46
C LYS A 88 -20.36 6.93 0.65
N ILE A 89 -21.47 7.13 -0.07
CA ILE A 89 -22.61 6.20 -0.08
C ILE A 89 -22.19 4.83 -0.62
N TYR A 90 -21.49 4.80 -1.76
CA TYR A 90 -20.94 3.58 -2.33
C TYR A 90 -20.02 2.86 -1.33
N LEU A 91 -19.09 3.58 -0.70
CA LEU A 91 -18.17 3.00 0.27
C LEU A 91 -18.89 2.41 1.49
N ALA A 92 -19.94 3.07 1.98
CA ALA A 92 -20.71 2.60 3.12
C ALA A 92 -21.54 1.34 2.81
N LEU A 93 -22.15 1.30 1.63
CA LEU A 93 -23.12 0.27 1.27
C LEU A 93 -22.50 -0.90 0.52
N ASN A 94 -21.50 -0.67 -0.33
CA ASN A 94 -21.09 -1.66 -1.32
C ASN A 94 -19.63 -2.13 -1.26
N GLN A 95 -18.74 -1.43 -0.56
CA GLN A 95 -17.31 -1.75 -0.59
C GLN A 95 -16.96 -3.18 -0.11
N ASP A 96 -17.75 -3.76 0.81
CA ASP A 96 -17.52 -5.12 1.32
C ASP A 96 -18.48 -6.16 0.76
N GLU A 97 -19.79 -6.00 1.00
CA GLU A 97 -20.78 -7.06 0.75
C GLU A 97 -21.72 -6.75 -0.43
N VAL A 98 -21.51 -5.61 -1.08
CA VAL A 98 -22.38 -5.09 -2.14
C VAL A 98 -23.86 -5.14 -1.74
N ALA A 99 -24.22 -4.38 -0.69
CA ALA A 99 -25.57 -4.41 -0.11
C ALA A 99 -26.64 -3.84 -1.05
N VAL A 100 -26.28 -2.89 -1.92
CA VAL A 100 -27.17 -2.24 -2.89
C VAL A 100 -26.55 -2.31 -4.30
N PRO A 101 -26.62 -3.47 -4.98
CA PRO A 101 -26.02 -3.68 -6.30
C PRO A 101 -26.49 -2.69 -7.38
N GLU A 102 -27.64 -2.06 -7.19
CA GLU A 102 -28.25 -1.05 -8.06
C GLU A 102 -27.43 0.25 -8.10
N LEU A 103 -26.53 0.48 -7.14
CA LEU A 103 -25.57 1.59 -7.23
C LEU A 103 -24.49 1.36 -8.29
N LEU A 104 -24.33 0.13 -8.81
CA LEU A 104 -23.35 -0.21 -9.83
C LEU A 104 -24.01 -0.14 -11.21
N ALA A 105 -23.39 0.59 -12.13
CA ALA A 105 -23.77 0.61 -13.54
C ALA A 105 -23.64 -0.79 -14.17
N GLU A 106 -24.35 -1.05 -15.26
CA GLU A 106 -24.31 -2.37 -15.91
C GLU A 106 -22.92 -2.73 -16.45
N ASP A 107 -22.18 -1.72 -16.92
CA ASP A 107 -20.81 -1.84 -17.40
C ASP A 107 -19.74 -1.72 -16.31
N PHE A 108 -20.13 -1.83 -15.02
CA PHE A 108 -19.21 -1.67 -13.90
C PHE A 108 -17.96 -2.56 -13.98
N VAL A 109 -16.82 -1.96 -13.65
CA VAL A 109 -15.51 -2.63 -13.52
C VAL A 109 -14.84 -2.34 -12.18
N PHE A 110 -14.35 -3.39 -11.53
CA PHE A 110 -13.40 -3.28 -10.41
C PHE A 110 -11.96 -3.47 -10.91
N CYS A 111 -11.04 -2.62 -10.46
CA CYS A 111 -9.62 -2.73 -10.81
C CYS A 111 -8.71 -2.41 -9.61
N GLY A 112 -7.93 -3.40 -9.16
CA GLY A 112 -6.81 -3.21 -8.24
C GLY A 112 -5.47 -3.43 -8.95
N PRO A 113 -4.33 -3.22 -8.25
CA PRO A 113 -3.00 -3.33 -8.86
C PRO A 113 -2.67 -4.70 -9.44
N ILE A 114 -3.20 -5.77 -8.81
CA ILE A 114 -2.98 -7.17 -9.20
C ILE A 114 -4.30 -7.85 -9.60
N ILE A 115 -5.40 -7.53 -8.91
CA ILE A 115 -6.70 -8.17 -9.11
C ILE A 115 -7.58 -7.30 -10.01
N GLY A 116 -8.08 -7.89 -11.09
CA GLY A 116 -8.96 -7.24 -12.05
C GLY A 116 -8.34 -7.16 -13.44
N PRO A 117 -9.07 -6.58 -14.42
CA PRO A 117 -10.41 -6.01 -14.28
C PRO A 117 -11.49 -7.07 -14.01
N LEU A 118 -12.41 -6.81 -13.07
CA LEU A 118 -13.56 -7.67 -12.77
C LEU A 118 -14.87 -6.97 -13.17
N LYS A 119 -15.71 -7.63 -13.96
CA LYS A 119 -17.06 -7.14 -14.28
C LYS A 119 -18.01 -7.29 -13.08
N LYS A 120 -19.08 -6.48 -13.06
CA LYS A 120 -20.15 -6.45 -12.05
C LYS A 120 -20.52 -7.80 -11.43
N ALA A 121 -20.91 -8.78 -12.25
CA ALA A 121 -21.34 -10.08 -11.74
C ALA A 121 -20.25 -10.80 -10.91
N ARG A 122 -19.00 -10.81 -11.39
CA ARG A 122 -17.87 -11.43 -10.69
C ARG A 122 -17.44 -10.64 -9.47
N TYR A 123 -17.49 -9.31 -9.55
CA TYR A 123 -17.24 -8.45 -8.39
C TYR A 123 -18.22 -8.75 -7.25
N ILE A 124 -19.53 -8.77 -7.55
CA ILE A 124 -20.58 -9.07 -6.56
C ILE A 124 -20.38 -10.45 -5.94
N GLU A 125 -20.12 -11.47 -6.77
CA GLU A 125 -19.87 -12.84 -6.31
C GLU A 125 -18.69 -12.91 -5.33
N GLN A 126 -17.54 -12.33 -5.70
CA GLN A 126 -16.34 -12.39 -4.89
C GLN A 126 -16.47 -11.62 -3.57
N PHE A 127 -17.00 -10.39 -3.63
CA PHE A 127 -17.11 -9.53 -2.45
C PHE A 127 -18.16 -10.05 -1.45
N LYS A 128 -19.23 -10.70 -1.92
CA LYS A 128 -20.17 -11.42 -1.03
C LYS A 128 -19.58 -12.65 -0.36
N SER A 129 -18.60 -13.29 -1.00
CA SER A 129 -17.97 -14.52 -0.50
C SER A 129 -16.98 -14.27 0.64
N PHE A 130 -16.27 -13.13 0.64
CA PHE A 130 -15.32 -12.80 1.69
C PHE A 130 -15.98 -11.95 2.78
N LYS A 131 -16.20 -12.56 3.96
CA LYS A 131 -16.80 -11.90 5.13
C LYS A 131 -15.81 -10.98 5.85
N PHE A 132 -15.42 -9.88 5.19
CA PHE A 132 -14.41 -8.95 5.70
C PHE A 132 -14.80 -8.37 7.08
N ARG A 133 -16.08 -8.02 7.25
CA ARG A 133 -16.61 -7.45 8.51
C ARG A 133 -16.56 -8.44 9.66
N GLU A 134 -16.83 -9.71 9.38
CA GLU A 134 -16.74 -10.78 10.38
C GLU A 134 -15.28 -11.07 10.74
N ALA A 135 -14.39 -11.13 9.74
CA ALA A 135 -12.97 -11.36 9.98
C ALA A 135 -12.29 -10.24 10.77
N PHE A 136 -12.72 -8.99 10.58
CA PHE A 136 -12.13 -7.79 11.18
C PHE A 136 -13.21 -6.85 11.75
N PRO A 137 -13.84 -7.20 12.88
CA PRO A 137 -14.99 -6.46 13.41
C PRO A 137 -14.63 -5.07 13.97
N ASP A 138 -13.38 -4.86 14.37
CA ASP A 138 -12.85 -3.59 14.90
C ASP A 138 -12.27 -2.67 13.82
N ARG A 139 -12.36 -3.07 12.54
CA ARG A 139 -11.67 -2.36 11.47
C ARG A 139 -12.19 -0.94 11.29
N VAL A 140 -11.27 -0.08 10.87
CA VAL A 140 -11.58 1.25 10.36
C VAL A 140 -10.80 1.45 9.07
N ASN A 141 -11.45 1.98 8.04
CA ASN A 141 -10.81 2.18 6.73
C ASN A 141 -10.06 3.52 6.62
N GLU A 142 -10.36 4.49 7.49
CA GLU A 142 -9.72 5.82 7.50
C GLU A 142 -9.73 6.48 6.10
N TRP A 143 -10.91 6.58 5.48
CA TRP A 143 -11.07 7.24 4.18
C TRP A 143 -10.88 8.76 4.31
N HIS A 144 -10.04 9.37 3.46
CA HIS A 144 -9.74 10.81 3.47
C HIS A 144 -9.39 11.32 2.07
N ASP A 145 -9.10 12.63 1.93
CA ASP A 145 -8.65 13.29 0.70
C ASP A 145 -9.55 13.12 -0.53
N PHE A 146 -10.87 13.08 -0.29
CA PHE A 146 -11.88 13.04 -1.35
C PHE A 146 -11.80 14.28 -2.23
N ARG A 147 -11.58 14.09 -3.53
CA ARG A 147 -11.51 15.16 -4.53
C ARG A 147 -11.97 14.66 -5.89
N VAL A 148 -12.65 15.49 -6.66
CA VAL A 148 -12.93 15.21 -8.06
C VAL A 148 -11.67 15.41 -8.89
N ASP A 149 -11.44 14.52 -9.85
CA ASP A 149 -10.34 14.61 -10.79
C ASP A 149 -10.57 15.79 -11.76
N PRO A 150 -9.62 16.74 -11.89
CA PRO A 150 -9.75 17.85 -12.83
C PRO A 150 -9.65 17.42 -14.31
N PHE A 151 -9.18 16.20 -14.62
CA PHE A 151 -9.05 15.66 -15.97
C PHE A 151 -10.15 14.64 -16.32
N GLU A 152 -10.68 13.95 -15.30
CA GLU A 152 -11.80 13.01 -15.42
C GLU A 152 -12.94 13.48 -14.52
N GLU A 153 -13.76 14.40 -15.01
CA GLU A 153 -14.78 15.15 -14.25
C GLU A 153 -15.81 14.28 -13.50
N ASN A 154 -15.91 13.00 -13.85
CA ASN A 154 -16.79 12.00 -13.26
C ASN A 154 -16.08 11.02 -12.31
N ARG A 155 -14.81 11.27 -11.97
CA ARG A 155 -14.00 10.44 -11.08
C ARG A 155 -13.71 11.18 -9.78
N VAL A 156 -13.89 10.47 -8.67
CA VAL A 156 -13.48 10.92 -7.34
C VAL A 156 -12.28 10.12 -6.89
N TRP A 157 -11.16 10.79 -6.62
CA TRP A 157 -10.00 10.22 -5.95
C TRP A 157 -10.11 10.39 -4.44
N PHE A 158 -9.62 9.40 -3.69
CA PHE A 158 -9.53 9.44 -2.23
C PHE A 158 -8.43 8.50 -1.74
N THR A 159 -8.05 8.66 -0.48
CA THR A 159 -7.00 7.89 0.18
C THR A 159 -7.58 7.02 1.28
N THR A 160 -6.99 5.86 1.54
CA THR A 160 -7.25 5.01 2.71
C THR A 160 -5.99 4.61 3.44
N ARG A 161 -6.11 4.45 4.77
CA ARG A 161 -5.07 3.93 5.66
C ARG A 161 -5.66 2.95 6.67
N GLY A 162 -6.49 2.03 6.16
CA GLY A 162 -7.25 1.14 7.03
C GLY A 162 -6.40 0.29 7.99
N ARG A 163 -7.00 -0.04 9.13
CA ARG A 163 -6.42 -0.91 10.17
C ARG A 163 -7.51 -1.77 10.80
N GLY A 164 -7.11 -2.89 11.41
CA GLY A 164 -8.01 -3.77 12.13
C GLY A 164 -7.32 -5.03 12.63
N THR A 165 -7.99 -5.77 13.51
CA THR A 165 -7.48 -6.98 14.14
C THR A 165 -8.29 -8.18 13.68
N ASN A 166 -7.61 -9.24 13.25
CA ASN A 166 -8.29 -10.46 12.82
C ASN A 166 -8.75 -11.29 14.03
N THR A 167 -9.96 -11.02 14.50
CA THR A 167 -10.61 -11.74 15.62
C THR A 167 -11.73 -12.66 15.17
N GLY A 168 -12.15 -12.61 13.92
CA GLY A 168 -13.10 -13.55 13.33
C GLY A 168 -12.53 -14.38 12.18
N ALA A 169 -13.30 -15.36 11.74
CA ALA A 169 -12.98 -16.19 10.58
C ALA A 169 -13.62 -15.62 9.30
N ALA A 170 -12.97 -15.87 8.17
CA ALA A 170 -13.54 -15.70 6.83
C ALA A 170 -13.02 -16.83 5.90
N PRO A 171 -13.58 -18.05 6.01
CA PRO A 171 -13.20 -19.16 5.15
C PRO A 171 -13.45 -18.85 3.66
N PRO A 172 -12.62 -19.38 2.74
CA PRO A 172 -11.49 -20.27 2.99
C PRO A 172 -10.17 -19.52 3.30
N LEU A 173 -10.13 -18.20 3.15
CA LEU A 173 -8.87 -17.42 3.24
C LEU A 173 -8.36 -17.30 4.68
N ILE A 174 -9.28 -17.15 5.64
CA ILE A 174 -9.00 -17.13 7.07
C ILE A 174 -9.91 -18.15 7.75
N PRO A 175 -9.57 -19.45 7.78
CA PRO A 175 -10.41 -20.47 8.40
C PRO A 175 -10.61 -20.24 9.91
N GLU A 176 -9.57 -19.76 10.58
CA GLU A 176 -9.55 -19.49 12.02
C GLU A 176 -8.95 -18.11 12.30
N PRO A 177 -9.42 -17.39 13.33
CA PRO A 177 -8.86 -16.10 13.73
C PRO A 177 -7.38 -16.20 14.05
N THR A 178 -6.58 -15.27 13.51
CA THR A 178 -5.12 -15.25 13.70
C THR A 178 -4.69 -14.39 14.89
N GLY A 179 -5.56 -13.51 15.38
CA GLY A 179 -5.25 -12.52 16.42
C GLY A 179 -4.28 -11.42 15.99
N LYS A 180 -3.88 -11.39 14.72
CA LYS A 180 -2.94 -10.41 14.17
C LYS A 180 -3.67 -9.18 13.64
N ALA A 181 -3.03 -8.03 13.75
CA ALA A 181 -3.54 -6.79 13.20
C ALA A 181 -2.91 -6.47 11.84
N PHE A 182 -3.68 -5.81 10.97
CA PHE A 182 -3.16 -5.14 9.78
C PHE A 182 -3.16 -3.63 9.99
N GLU A 183 -2.16 -2.97 9.42
CA GLU A 183 -2.06 -1.53 9.29
C GLU A 183 -1.63 -1.25 7.84
N ASN A 184 -2.54 -0.69 7.05
CA ASN A 184 -2.28 -0.46 5.64
C ASN A 184 -1.38 0.77 5.43
N PRO A 185 -0.53 0.76 4.38
CA PRO A 185 0.05 1.98 3.85
C PRO A 185 -1.05 2.91 3.31
N PRO A 186 -0.73 4.20 3.06
CA PRO A 186 -1.59 5.06 2.25
C PRO A 186 -1.81 4.43 0.87
N GLN A 187 -3.07 4.31 0.47
CA GLN A 187 -3.46 3.77 -0.82
C GLN A 187 -4.37 4.75 -1.55
N ALA A 188 -4.06 5.00 -2.82
CA ALA A 188 -4.94 5.71 -3.72
C ALA A 188 -6.09 4.80 -4.15
N CYS A 189 -7.30 5.37 -4.09
CA CYS A 189 -8.55 4.74 -4.49
C CYS A 189 -9.33 5.71 -5.36
N SER A 190 -10.23 5.19 -6.19
CA SER A 190 -11.16 6.05 -6.93
C SER A 190 -12.49 5.38 -7.20
N VAL A 191 -13.51 6.20 -7.41
CA VAL A 191 -14.82 5.78 -7.91
C VAL A 191 -15.17 6.66 -9.11
N ARG A 192 -15.63 6.05 -10.20
CA ARG A 192 -16.09 6.75 -11.41
C ARG A 192 -17.59 6.58 -11.59
N PHE A 193 -18.25 7.60 -12.13
CA PHE A 193 -19.71 7.64 -12.28
C PHE A 193 -20.14 7.83 -13.73
N ASN A 194 -21.31 7.32 -14.09
CA ASN A 194 -22.04 7.77 -15.28
C ASN A 194 -22.91 9.00 -14.97
N GLU A 195 -23.55 9.59 -15.99
CA GLU A 195 -24.40 10.78 -15.82
C GLU A 195 -25.64 10.54 -14.94
N ALA A 196 -26.11 9.29 -14.83
CA ALA A 196 -27.17 8.90 -13.90
C ALA A 196 -26.68 8.82 -12.43
N GLY A 197 -25.36 8.92 -12.23
CA GLY A 197 -24.72 8.83 -10.92
C GLY A 197 -24.59 7.40 -10.39
N GLU A 198 -24.63 6.41 -11.27
CA GLU A 198 -24.26 5.02 -10.96
C GLU A 198 -22.74 4.84 -11.06
N VAL A 199 -22.18 3.93 -10.27
CA VAL A 199 -20.75 3.64 -10.26
C VAL A 199 -20.37 2.77 -11.46
N THR A 200 -19.51 3.28 -12.34
CA THR A 200 -18.96 2.55 -13.49
C THR A 200 -17.60 1.93 -13.19
N GLU A 201 -16.86 2.45 -12.20
CA GLU A 201 -15.56 1.90 -11.83
C GLU A 201 -15.27 2.09 -10.35
N TYR A 202 -14.64 1.08 -9.73
CA TYR A 202 -14.03 1.19 -8.42
C TYR A 202 -12.58 0.71 -8.47
N THR A 203 -11.66 1.56 -8.01
CA THR A 203 -10.25 1.21 -7.85
C THR A 203 -9.80 1.34 -6.39
N ILE A 204 -8.99 0.37 -5.95
CA ILE A 204 -8.41 0.32 -4.60
C ILE A 204 -7.15 -0.52 -4.62
N GLY A 205 -6.21 -0.21 -3.72
CA GLY A 205 -5.02 -1.04 -3.50
C GLY A 205 -3.72 -0.42 -4.00
N TYR A 206 -3.78 0.75 -4.65
CA TYR A 206 -2.61 1.41 -5.22
C TYR A 206 -1.78 2.08 -4.14
N VAL A 207 -0.78 1.36 -3.64
CA VAL A 207 0.09 1.80 -2.54
C VAL A 207 0.90 3.03 -2.94
N MET A 208 0.75 4.11 -2.16
CA MET A 208 1.45 5.38 -2.36
C MET A 208 2.85 5.39 -1.71
N ASP A 209 3.00 4.72 -0.56
CA ASP A 209 4.30 4.49 0.08
C ASP A 209 4.36 3.10 0.71
N ARG A 210 5.17 2.22 0.12
CA ARG A 210 5.30 0.81 0.52
C ARG A 210 6.03 0.61 1.85
N ARG A 211 6.65 1.65 2.41
CA ARG A 211 7.45 1.59 3.64
C ARG A 211 6.61 1.78 4.90
N ILE A 212 5.35 2.18 4.74
CA ILE A 212 4.42 2.50 5.83
C ILE A 212 3.53 1.30 6.11
N GLY A 213 3.21 1.08 7.40
CA GLY A 213 2.34 -0.01 7.83
C GLY A 213 3.05 -1.36 7.89
N ASN A 214 2.27 -2.44 8.00
CA ASN A 214 2.79 -3.80 8.21
C ASN A 214 2.41 -4.80 7.11
N THR A 215 1.83 -4.34 6.00
CA THR A 215 1.38 -5.18 4.89
C THR A 215 2.49 -5.58 3.91
N GLY A 216 3.75 -5.30 4.24
CA GLY A 216 4.88 -5.57 3.36
C GLY A 216 4.86 -4.76 2.06
N GLY A 217 4.18 -3.61 2.06
CA GLY A 217 4.07 -2.75 0.89
C GLY A 217 2.98 -3.17 -0.11
N LEU A 218 2.13 -4.11 0.27
CA LEU A 218 1.00 -4.58 -0.53
C LEU A 218 -0.28 -3.81 -0.14
N GLY A 219 -1.16 -3.59 -1.12
CA GLY A 219 -2.45 -2.95 -0.92
C GLY A 219 -3.63 -3.93 -1.03
N GLY A 220 -4.82 -3.41 -0.78
CA GLY A 220 -6.08 -4.15 -0.84
C GLY A 220 -6.08 -5.39 0.06
N LEU A 221 -6.86 -6.39 -0.35
CA LEU A 221 -6.98 -7.66 0.39
C LEU A 221 -5.63 -8.42 0.47
N LEU A 222 -4.75 -8.28 -0.53
CA LEU A 222 -3.45 -8.95 -0.55
C LEU A 222 -2.59 -8.50 0.64
N GLY A 223 -2.54 -7.19 0.88
CA GLY A 223 -1.79 -6.63 2.02
C GLY A 223 -2.36 -7.02 3.37
N VAL A 224 -3.69 -7.01 3.51
CA VAL A 224 -4.39 -7.45 4.72
C VAL A 224 -4.06 -8.92 5.03
N LEU A 225 -4.19 -9.79 4.04
CA LEU A 225 -3.90 -11.22 4.17
C LEU A 225 -2.43 -11.50 4.49
N TYR A 226 -1.51 -10.75 3.87
CA TYR A 226 -0.09 -10.84 4.21
C TYR A 226 0.17 -10.47 5.68
N ALA A 227 -0.37 -9.34 6.16
CA ALA A 227 -0.17 -8.87 7.53
C ALA A 227 -0.66 -9.86 8.59
N VAL A 228 -1.77 -10.56 8.31
CA VAL A 228 -2.32 -11.59 9.21
C VAL A 228 -1.66 -12.98 9.02
N GLY A 229 -0.64 -13.10 8.17
CA GLY A 229 0.09 -14.35 7.95
C GLY A 229 -0.68 -15.38 7.13
N LYS A 230 -1.58 -14.93 6.24
CA LYS A 230 -2.33 -15.73 5.28
C LYS A 230 -2.11 -15.24 3.83
N PRO A 231 -0.87 -14.94 3.39
CA PRO A 231 -0.64 -14.44 2.05
C PRO A 231 -1.04 -15.50 1.01
N PHE A 232 -1.37 -15.06 -0.19
CA PHE A 232 -1.58 -15.99 -1.28
C PHE A 232 -0.27 -16.69 -1.70
N PRO A 233 -0.34 -17.90 -2.30
CA PRO A 233 0.84 -18.69 -2.64
C PRO A 233 1.42 -18.30 -4.02
N TYR A 234 1.35 -17.03 -4.42
CA TYR A 234 1.91 -16.55 -5.69
C TYR A 234 2.78 -15.29 -5.50
N PRO A 235 3.83 -15.10 -6.32
CA PRO A 235 4.85 -14.07 -6.10
C PRO A 235 4.31 -12.63 -6.01
N GLU A 236 3.27 -12.30 -6.78
CA GLU A 236 2.67 -10.96 -6.84
C GLU A 236 1.96 -10.56 -5.54
N SER A 237 1.69 -11.53 -4.66
CA SER A 237 1.15 -11.31 -3.31
C SER A 237 2.22 -11.28 -2.22
N GLN A 238 3.49 -11.23 -2.60
CA GLN A 238 4.61 -11.13 -1.68
C GLN A 238 5.24 -9.73 -1.75
N PRO A 239 5.86 -9.25 -0.66
CA PRO A 239 6.59 -7.99 -0.66
C PRO A 239 7.63 -7.94 -1.77
N TYR A 240 7.81 -6.76 -2.36
CA TYR A 240 8.84 -6.54 -3.35
C TYR A 240 10.22 -6.92 -2.79
N GLN A 241 10.95 -7.73 -3.54
CA GLN A 241 12.36 -8.04 -3.31
C GLN A 241 13.17 -7.66 -4.56
N PRO A 242 14.28 -6.91 -4.42
CA PRO A 242 15.17 -6.65 -5.54
C PRO A 242 15.66 -7.95 -6.15
N SER A 243 15.66 -8.03 -7.48
CA SER A 243 16.26 -9.16 -8.18
C SER A 243 17.79 -9.12 -8.03
N TRP A 244 18.44 -10.29 -8.04
CA TRP A 244 19.90 -10.37 -7.96
C TRP A 244 20.56 -9.64 -9.16
N GLN A 245 19.93 -9.65 -10.33
CA GLN A 245 20.43 -8.93 -11.51
C GLN A 245 20.48 -7.42 -11.25
N ARG A 246 19.43 -6.88 -10.64
CA ARG A 246 19.37 -5.46 -10.27
C ARG A 246 20.48 -5.13 -9.28
N THR A 247 20.61 -5.93 -8.21
CA THR A 247 21.64 -5.73 -7.19
C THR A 247 23.05 -5.76 -7.78
N LEU A 248 23.33 -6.69 -8.69
CA LEU A 248 24.62 -6.78 -9.37
C LEU A 248 24.89 -5.55 -10.25
N PHE A 249 23.89 -5.12 -11.03
CA PHE A 249 24.02 -3.94 -11.90
C PHE A 249 24.27 -2.66 -11.09
N GLU A 250 23.49 -2.43 -10.03
CA GLU A 250 23.67 -1.26 -9.15
C GLU A 250 25.06 -1.26 -8.51
N SER A 251 25.55 -2.42 -8.08
CA SER A 251 26.90 -2.56 -7.52
C SER A 251 27.98 -2.23 -8.56
N ALA A 252 27.83 -2.70 -9.80
CA ALA A 252 28.78 -2.42 -10.88
C ALA A 252 28.81 -0.91 -11.23
N VAL A 253 27.65 -0.25 -11.30
CA VAL A 253 27.54 1.19 -11.54
C VAL A 253 28.24 1.98 -10.45
N GLN A 254 28.03 1.64 -9.17
CA GLN A 254 28.70 2.32 -8.05
C GLN A 254 30.22 2.20 -8.11
N VAL A 255 30.75 1.03 -8.48
CA VAL A 255 32.20 0.83 -8.66
C VAL A 255 32.72 1.70 -9.80
N LEU A 256 32.04 1.73 -10.95
CA LEU A 256 32.44 2.58 -12.08
C LEU A 256 32.45 4.06 -11.72
N GLU A 257 31.41 4.58 -11.04
CA GLU A 257 31.36 5.97 -10.58
C GLU A 257 32.50 6.31 -9.63
N SER A 258 32.94 5.36 -8.79
CA SER A 258 34.06 5.56 -7.86
C SER A 258 35.42 5.62 -8.55
N LEU A 259 35.55 4.97 -9.73
CA LEU A 259 36.78 4.99 -10.53
C LEU A 259 36.87 6.20 -11.47
N MET A 260 35.73 6.85 -11.74
CA MET A 260 35.65 8.05 -12.58
C MET A 260 35.76 9.37 -11.79
N LYS A 261 35.83 9.30 -10.46
CA LYS A 261 36.11 10.43 -9.56
C LYS A 261 37.59 10.47 -9.23
#